data_AF-A0A3M7KU99-F1
#
_entry.id   AF-A0A3M7KU99-F1
#
_cell.length_a   1.000
_cell.length_b   1.000
_cell.length_c   1.000
_cell.angle_alpha   90.00
_cell.angle_beta   90.00
_cell.angle_gamma   90.00
#
_symmetry.space_group_name_H-M   'P 1'
#
loop_
_entity.id
_entity.type
_entity.pdbx_description
1 polymer ?
#
loop_
_entity_poly.entity_id
_entity_poly.type
_entity_poly.pdbx_seq_one_letter_code
_entity_poly.pdbx_strand_id
1 'polypeptide(L)'
;MKLQGRLNIVCLSTEQKRVAVIGAGAAGLTAAYFAAKAGAQVTVYEKTDEAGKKILISGGTRCNVLPGSVDVDLDFQTSSRAAGVRVILSHWSLSSLERDLGIRLSLDPATNKYFPTTNSAKTVRDALLGACLRAGVRVRYRSPCGAPVPAGGGGWALGLAAGAATAPRPAALVMAAGGASFPALGTTGDGYGALGALGHAVRAPFPALTPLTGRHPGGARLAGLAVHGAALEARRPGSRRALQVSPRGDVLLTHRGYSGPAVLDLSHHAVRAGMVRVGEEALPKGKAPRQAPGADLYLSWTGLDRQGWEAVLRATPGGKGAGATLKAHGVPARLAAALCQEAGVAPEERLASITRAQREALLATLAGWKLPVSGDEGFAKAEVCGGGVPLEEVHWSTLESEVVPSLYISGHHHLHSAQKPPTPEPDPKNEEFVMFVRSKKLMKWVPLSIMKGGTAANMLVKSMQGNLGKKMYTNTLIRNIAQGLYKDRLEVERQLRNQYPFFKETKEFEYAFKIRDKTKPEEWYLPADLIIIPPEEDLEDTVVDKAKNFFGRITGKKD
;
A
#
# COMPACT_ATOMS: atom_id res chain seq x y z
N MET A 1 -1.81 -15.42 74.34
CA MET A 1 -2.36 -15.91 73.06
C MET A 1 -1.27 -15.81 72.00
N LYS A 2 -0.96 -16.87 71.22
CA LYS A 2 0.07 -16.81 70.16
C LYS A 2 -0.58 -16.52 68.81
N LEU A 3 -0.18 -15.45 68.14
CA LEU A 3 -0.55 -15.17 66.74
C LEU A 3 0.64 -15.49 65.84
N GLN A 4 0.56 -16.62 65.12
CA GLN A 4 1.51 -16.94 64.06
C GLN A 4 1.09 -16.25 62.76
N GLY A 5 1.77 -15.15 62.40
CA GLY A 5 1.67 -14.60 61.06
C GLY A 5 2.31 -15.55 60.05
N ARG A 6 1.50 -16.20 59.21
CA ARG A 6 2.02 -16.98 58.07
C ARG A 6 2.55 -16.02 57.01
N LEU A 7 3.84 -16.06 56.75
CA LEU A 7 4.42 -15.42 55.57
C LEU A 7 3.93 -16.17 54.32
N ASN A 8 3.07 -15.53 53.52
CA ASN A 8 2.75 -16.03 52.19
C ASN A 8 3.94 -15.76 51.27
N ILE A 9 4.87 -16.73 51.22
CA ILE A 9 5.94 -16.75 50.22
C ILE A 9 5.28 -16.96 48.85
N VAL A 10 5.06 -15.88 48.12
CA VAL A 10 4.73 -15.95 46.69
C VAL A 10 5.94 -16.54 45.98
N CYS A 11 5.83 -17.80 45.56
CA CYS A 11 6.86 -18.45 44.78
C CYS A 11 6.90 -17.84 43.38
N LEU A 12 7.69 -16.77 43.23
CA LEU A 12 8.01 -16.19 41.92
C LEU A 12 8.66 -17.29 41.07
N SER A 13 8.06 -17.62 39.92
CA SER A 13 8.60 -18.64 39.02
C SER A 13 9.94 -18.19 38.44
N THR A 14 11.03 -18.72 38.97
CA THR A 14 12.41 -18.34 38.60
C THR A 14 12.89 -18.90 37.26
N GLU A 15 12.11 -19.78 36.62
CA GLU A 15 12.41 -20.30 35.27
C GLU A 15 12.27 -19.19 34.20
N GLN A 16 13.42 -18.75 33.68
CA GLN A 16 13.48 -17.85 32.54
C GLN A 16 12.85 -18.51 31.30
N LYS A 17 11.73 -17.97 30.80
CA LYS A 17 11.00 -18.53 29.63
C LYS A 17 11.96 -18.69 28.44
N ARG A 18 12.15 -19.93 27.99
CA ARG A 18 12.95 -20.27 26.80
C ARG A 18 12.12 -20.04 25.53
N VAL A 19 12.65 -19.29 24.58
CA VAL A 19 12.00 -18.98 23.30
C VAL A 19 12.91 -19.39 22.15
N ALA A 20 12.37 -20.09 21.16
CA ALA A 20 13.05 -20.33 19.90
C ALA A 20 12.48 -19.44 18.79
N VAL A 21 13.34 -18.99 17.88
CA VAL A 21 12.95 -18.23 16.69
C VAL A 21 13.51 -18.94 15.46
N ILE A 22 12.66 -19.25 14.47
CA ILE A 22 13.09 -19.85 13.20
C ILE A 22 13.25 -18.74 12.16
N GLY A 23 14.48 -18.54 11.67
CA GLY A 23 14.87 -17.53 10.69
C GLY A 23 15.44 -16.26 11.33
N ALA A 24 16.66 -15.88 10.97
CA ALA A 24 17.32 -14.64 11.38
C ALA A 24 17.08 -13.48 10.37
N GLY A 25 15.88 -13.41 9.80
CA GLY A 25 15.42 -12.26 9.00
C GLY A 25 15.03 -11.07 9.88
N ALA A 26 14.59 -9.96 9.26
CA ALA A 26 14.18 -8.75 9.98
C ALA A 26 13.12 -9.02 11.06
N ALA A 27 12.07 -9.77 10.72
CA ALA A 27 11.01 -10.17 11.66
C ALA A 27 11.57 -11.01 12.83
N GLY A 28 12.35 -12.05 12.53
CA GLY A 28 12.89 -12.97 13.53
C GLY A 28 13.90 -12.31 14.48
N LEU A 29 14.84 -11.52 13.97
CA LEU A 29 15.76 -10.75 14.80
C LEU A 29 15.01 -9.73 15.68
N THR A 30 14.00 -9.04 15.14
CA THR A 30 13.24 -8.05 15.93
C THR A 30 12.40 -8.71 17.02
N ALA A 31 11.74 -9.83 16.73
CA ALA A 31 11.04 -10.64 17.72
C ALA A 31 12.02 -11.19 18.79
N ALA A 32 13.21 -11.63 18.38
CA ALA A 32 14.23 -12.12 19.31
C ALA A 32 14.75 -11.02 20.25
N TYR A 33 15.02 -9.82 19.71
CA TYR A 33 15.42 -8.65 20.50
C TYR A 33 14.36 -8.29 21.55
N PHE A 34 13.09 -8.14 21.16
CA PHE A 34 12.04 -7.75 22.10
C PHE A 34 11.71 -8.86 23.11
N ALA A 35 11.75 -10.13 22.72
CA ALA A 35 11.60 -11.25 23.66
C ALA A 35 12.72 -11.28 24.70
N ALA A 36 13.97 -11.08 24.29
CA ALA A 36 15.11 -11.01 25.22
C ALA A 36 15.05 -9.76 26.12
N LYS A 37 14.63 -8.61 25.58
CA LYS A 37 14.37 -7.37 26.34
C LYS A 37 13.25 -7.53 27.38
N ALA A 38 12.27 -8.39 27.11
CA ALA A 38 11.25 -8.83 28.06
C ALA A 38 11.71 -9.94 29.02
N GLY A 39 13.01 -10.26 29.04
CA GLY A 39 13.63 -11.22 29.97
C GLY A 39 13.63 -12.67 29.51
N ALA A 40 13.20 -13.00 28.29
CA ALA A 40 13.20 -14.39 27.80
C ALA A 40 14.62 -14.87 27.42
N GLN A 41 14.87 -16.18 27.57
CA GLN A 41 16.09 -16.81 27.05
C GLN A 41 15.88 -17.21 25.59
N VAL A 42 16.40 -16.42 24.66
CA VAL A 42 16.12 -16.58 23.22
C VAL A 42 17.25 -17.30 22.47
N THR A 43 16.89 -18.26 21.62
CA THR A 43 17.78 -18.81 20.58
C THR A 43 17.14 -18.68 19.19
N VAL A 44 17.83 -17.99 18.28
CA VAL A 44 17.48 -17.89 16.85
C VAL A 44 18.18 -19.00 16.08
N TYR A 45 17.45 -19.71 15.24
CA TYR A 45 17.95 -20.75 14.34
C TYR A 45 17.91 -20.22 12.90
N GLU A 46 19.07 -20.13 12.26
CA GLU A 46 19.23 -19.64 10.90
C GLU A 46 19.76 -20.75 10.00
N LYS A 47 19.09 -20.99 8.86
CA LYS A 47 19.47 -22.04 7.91
C LYS A 47 20.79 -21.72 7.21
N THR A 48 21.01 -20.45 6.88
CA THR A 48 22.23 -19.96 6.24
C THR A 48 23.34 -19.69 7.26
N ASP A 49 24.47 -19.20 6.78
CA ASP A 49 25.66 -18.89 7.55
C ASP A 49 25.77 -17.43 8.03
N GLU A 50 24.76 -16.59 7.76
CA GLU A 50 24.76 -15.18 8.13
C GLU A 50 23.34 -14.65 8.35
N ALA A 51 23.12 -13.83 9.39
CA ALA A 51 21.81 -13.25 9.66
C ALA A 51 21.45 -12.13 8.69
N GLY A 52 20.15 -11.95 8.41
CA GLY A 52 19.63 -10.76 7.77
C GLY A 52 20.01 -10.55 6.30
N LYS A 53 20.40 -11.58 5.55
CA LYS A 53 20.83 -11.46 4.13
C LYS A 53 19.85 -10.67 3.24
N LYS A 54 18.55 -10.82 3.45
CA LYS A 54 17.52 -10.01 2.75
C LYS A 54 17.49 -8.52 3.11
N ILE A 55 17.94 -8.15 4.32
CA ILE A 55 18.07 -6.74 4.72
C ILE A 55 19.16 -6.10 3.84
N LEU A 56 20.30 -6.78 3.67
CA LEU A 56 21.47 -6.27 2.93
C LEU A 56 21.17 -5.87 1.48
N ILE A 57 20.26 -6.58 0.79
CA ILE A 57 19.87 -6.23 -0.59
C ILE A 57 18.73 -5.19 -0.68
N SER A 58 18.00 -4.96 0.41
CA SER A 58 16.76 -4.16 0.41
C SER A 58 17.01 -2.68 0.09
N GLY A 59 16.04 -2.03 -0.57
CA GLY A 59 16.10 -0.60 -0.89
C GLY A 59 17.28 -0.19 -1.80
N GLY A 60 17.77 -1.10 -2.65
CA GLY A 60 18.97 -0.89 -3.46
C GLY A 60 20.22 -0.82 -2.59
N THR A 61 20.42 -1.84 -1.73
CA THR A 61 21.46 -1.93 -0.68
C THR A 61 21.50 -0.79 0.35
N ARG A 62 20.55 0.17 0.32
CA ARG A 62 20.44 1.25 1.31
C ARG A 62 19.58 0.88 2.53
N CYS A 63 18.73 -0.13 2.39
CA CYS A 63 17.61 -0.48 3.27
C CYS A 63 16.56 0.63 3.42
N ASN A 64 15.44 0.46 2.72
CA ASN A 64 14.18 1.11 3.03
C ASN A 64 13.65 0.47 4.32
N VAL A 65 13.78 1.15 5.46
CA VAL A 65 13.50 0.59 6.79
C VAL A 65 12.00 0.59 7.06
N LEU A 66 11.36 1.75 6.88
CA LEU A 66 9.94 2.00 7.09
C LEU A 66 9.47 3.10 6.12
N PRO A 67 8.20 3.11 5.67
CA PRO A 67 7.64 4.24 4.92
C PRO A 67 7.43 5.45 5.84
N GLY A 68 7.41 6.66 5.28
CA GLY A 68 7.17 7.92 6.02
C GLY A 68 5.74 8.07 6.53
N SER A 69 4.80 7.37 5.89
CA SER A 69 3.40 7.23 6.30
C SER A 69 2.85 5.90 5.78
N VAL A 70 1.76 5.42 6.37
CA VAL A 70 1.08 4.19 5.92
C VAL A 70 -0.39 4.47 5.64
N ASP A 71 -0.86 3.99 4.50
CA ASP A 71 -2.27 3.71 4.23
C ASP A 71 -2.47 2.20 4.15
N VAL A 72 -3.15 1.63 5.17
CA VAL A 72 -3.37 0.18 5.23
C VAL A 72 -4.24 -0.35 4.09
N ASP A 73 -5.06 0.47 3.43
CA ASP A 73 -5.91 0.01 2.33
C ASP A 73 -5.24 0.18 0.94
N LEU A 74 -4.07 0.82 0.88
CA LEU A 74 -3.25 0.99 -0.34
C LEU A 74 -1.92 0.23 -0.28
N ASP A 75 -1.12 0.47 0.77
CA ASP A 75 0.23 -0.08 0.93
C ASP A 75 0.17 -1.57 1.34
N PHE A 76 -0.84 -1.93 2.13
CA PHE A 76 -1.09 -3.30 2.56
C PHE A 76 -2.33 -3.85 1.86
N GLN A 77 -2.11 -4.61 0.79
CA GLN A 77 -3.15 -5.51 0.30
C GLN A 77 -3.52 -6.47 1.47
N THR A 78 -4.77 -6.70 1.90
CA THR A 78 -5.09 -7.70 2.95
C THR A 78 -6.39 -8.50 2.70
N SER A 79 -6.28 -9.83 2.47
CA SER A 79 -7.43 -10.74 2.25
C SER A 79 -8.18 -11.06 3.54
N SER A 80 -7.46 -10.82 4.63
CA SER A 80 -7.95 -10.78 5.98
C SER A 80 -8.42 -9.36 6.29
N ARG A 81 -9.20 -9.19 7.35
CA ARG A 81 -9.77 -7.88 7.70
C ARG A 81 -8.66 -6.85 7.88
N ALA A 82 -8.71 -5.73 7.14
CA ALA A 82 -7.74 -4.64 7.24
C ALA A 82 -7.64 -4.00 8.64
N ALA A 83 -8.62 -4.24 9.51
CA ALA A 83 -8.54 -3.98 10.95
C ALA A 83 -7.34 -4.69 11.61
N GLY A 84 -7.00 -5.92 11.22
CA GLY A 84 -5.88 -6.67 11.80
C GLY A 84 -4.53 -6.05 11.49
N VAL A 85 -4.30 -5.63 10.24
CA VAL A 85 -3.07 -4.88 9.88
C VAL A 85 -3.00 -3.55 10.64
N ARG A 86 -4.12 -2.84 10.81
CA ARG A 86 -4.19 -1.61 11.62
C ARG A 86 -3.84 -1.86 13.09
N VAL A 87 -4.33 -2.94 13.70
CA VAL A 87 -3.99 -3.33 15.08
C VAL A 87 -2.51 -3.70 15.20
N ILE A 88 -2.00 -4.58 14.32
CA ILE A 88 -0.59 -5.00 14.31
C ILE A 88 0.33 -3.76 14.25
N LEU A 89 0.09 -2.85 13.31
CA LEU A 89 0.91 -1.64 13.14
C LEU A 89 0.79 -0.66 14.32
N SER A 90 -0.35 -0.62 15.03
CA SER A 90 -0.53 0.27 16.19
C SER A 90 0.39 -0.05 17.37
N HIS A 91 1.00 -1.25 17.40
CA HIS A 91 1.97 -1.65 18.41
C HIS A 91 3.44 -1.33 18.04
N TRP A 92 3.70 -0.71 16.88
CA TRP A 92 5.05 -0.35 16.44
C TRP A 92 5.36 1.15 16.58
N SER A 93 6.62 1.48 16.91
CA SER A 93 7.07 2.86 17.05
C SER A 93 8.49 3.07 16.50
N LEU A 94 8.60 3.96 15.51
CA LEU A 94 9.86 4.35 14.85
C LEU A 94 10.90 4.88 15.85
N SER A 95 10.48 5.72 16.79
CA SER A 95 11.38 6.36 17.76
C SER A 95 11.92 5.40 18.83
N SER A 96 11.26 4.25 19.06
CA SER A 96 11.87 3.18 19.84
C SER A 96 12.91 2.41 19.03
N LEU A 97 12.69 2.20 17.72
CA LEU A 97 13.62 1.46 16.87
C LEU A 97 14.97 2.18 16.72
N GLU A 98 14.97 3.48 16.44
CA GLU A 98 16.21 4.29 16.34
C GLU A 98 17.03 4.23 17.64
N ARG A 99 16.35 4.47 18.78
CA ARG A 99 16.95 4.44 20.13
C ARG A 99 17.49 3.06 20.50
N ASP A 100 16.71 2.01 20.28
CA ASP A 100 17.03 0.65 20.70
C ASP A 100 18.16 0.03 19.86
N LEU A 101 18.26 0.41 18.59
CA LEU A 101 19.33 -0.04 17.68
C LEU A 101 20.57 0.86 17.70
N GLY A 102 20.44 2.12 18.10
CA GLY A 102 21.51 3.13 18.05
C GLY A 102 21.77 3.66 16.63
N ILE A 103 20.74 3.69 15.78
CA ILE A 103 20.83 4.18 14.39
C ILE A 103 20.04 5.48 14.22
N ARG A 104 20.45 6.29 13.24
CA ARG A 104 19.70 7.48 12.79
C ARG A 104 19.12 7.23 11.41
N LEU A 105 17.85 7.57 11.25
CA LEU A 105 17.11 7.47 10.00
C LEU A 105 16.84 8.86 9.42
N SER A 106 16.76 8.94 8.10
CA SER A 106 16.40 10.13 7.35
C SER A 106 15.25 9.79 6.39
N LEU A 107 14.21 10.61 6.39
CA LEU A 107 13.13 10.53 5.42
C LEU A 107 13.62 11.05 4.06
N ASP A 108 13.62 10.20 3.05
CA ASP A 108 13.78 10.57 1.65
C ASP A 108 12.47 11.24 1.16
N PRO A 109 12.47 12.54 0.84
CA PRO A 109 11.25 13.26 0.44
C PRO A 109 10.77 12.90 -0.96
N ALA A 110 11.64 12.35 -1.83
CA ALA A 110 11.28 11.94 -3.18
C ALA A 110 10.59 10.57 -3.20
N THR A 111 10.86 9.70 -2.21
CA THR A 111 10.27 8.36 -2.12
C THR A 111 9.38 8.13 -0.90
N ASN A 112 9.25 9.12 0.00
CA ASN A 112 8.54 9.08 1.29
C ASN A 112 8.91 7.84 2.12
N LYS A 113 10.22 7.59 2.30
CA LYS A 113 10.76 6.38 2.96
C LYS A 113 11.93 6.71 3.88
N TYR A 114 12.00 6.04 5.02
CA TYR A 114 13.13 6.13 5.95
C TYR A 114 14.27 5.21 5.51
N PHE A 115 15.43 5.81 5.28
CA PHE A 115 16.71 5.13 5.09
C PHE A 115 17.65 5.45 6.27
N PRO A 116 18.62 4.60 6.61
CA PRO A 116 19.71 4.99 7.50
C PRO A 116 20.48 6.18 6.92
N THR A 117 20.94 7.10 7.76
CA THR A 117 21.73 8.27 7.30
C THR A 117 23.04 7.88 6.60
N THR A 118 23.57 6.68 6.89
CA THR A 118 24.71 6.06 6.20
C THR A 118 24.39 5.58 4.77
N ASN A 119 23.12 5.60 4.36
CA ASN A 119 22.61 4.99 3.13
C ASN A 119 23.07 3.52 2.94
N SER A 120 23.25 2.77 4.01
CA SER A 120 23.75 1.39 3.98
C SER A 120 22.87 0.41 4.75
N ALA A 121 22.35 -0.59 4.05
CA ALA A 121 21.61 -1.70 4.63
C ALA A 121 22.42 -2.50 5.65
N LYS A 122 23.76 -2.53 5.49
CA LYS A 122 24.66 -3.16 6.45
C LYS A 122 24.58 -2.47 7.82
N THR A 123 24.46 -1.15 7.88
CA THR A 123 24.26 -0.42 9.14
C THR A 123 23.00 -0.90 9.88
N VAL A 124 21.87 -1.05 9.18
CA VAL A 124 20.61 -1.51 9.78
C VAL A 124 20.71 -2.97 10.23
N ARG A 125 21.30 -3.84 9.41
CA ARG A 125 21.48 -5.27 9.72
C ARG A 125 22.41 -5.46 10.92
N ASP A 126 23.61 -4.88 10.87
CA ASP A 126 24.63 -5.03 11.92
C ASP A 126 24.15 -4.43 13.25
N ALA A 127 23.41 -3.31 13.23
CA ALA A 127 22.81 -2.74 14.42
C ALA A 127 21.71 -3.63 15.04
N LEU A 128 20.81 -4.19 14.22
CA LEU A 128 19.76 -5.11 14.66
C LEU A 128 20.33 -6.42 15.23
N LEU A 129 21.30 -7.03 14.54
CA LEU A 129 22.00 -8.22 15.04
C LEU A 129 22.79 -7.90 16.32
N GLY A 130 23.50 -6.78 16.35
CA GLY A 130 24.23 -6.32 17.54
C GLY A 130 23.33 -6.07 18.74
N ALA A 131 22.13 -5.51 18.53
CA ALA A 131 21.14 -5.33 19.59
C ALA A 131 20.64 -6.67 20.15
N CYS A 132 20.41 -7.68 19.29
CA CYS A 132 20.08 -9.04 19.73
C CYS A 132 21.20 -9.63 20.60
N LEU A 133 22.46 -9.58 20.13
CA LEU A 133 23.60 -10.14 20.85
C LEU A 133 23.84 -9.44 22.20
N ARG A 134 23.71 -8.09 22.25
CA ARG A 134 23.79 -7.32 23.51
C ARG A 134 22.65 -7.67 24.49
N ALA A 135 21.49 -8.08 23.99
CA ALA A 135 20.38 -8.56 24.81
C ALA A 135 20.51 -10.04 25.24
N GLY A 136 21.62 -10.72 24.91
CA GLY A 136 21.85 -12.12 25.26
C GLY A 136 21.17 -13.15 24.34
N VAL A 137 20.63 -12.72 23.20
CA VAL A 137 20.09 -13.62 22.17
C VAL A 137 21.21 -14.50 21.61
N ARG A 138 21.04 -15.82 21.62
CA ARG A 138 21.95 -16.76 20.96
C ARG A 138 21.51 -16.94 19.50
N VAL A 139 22.44 -16.94 18.55
CA VAL A 139 22.14 -17.21 17.13
C VAL A 139 22.91 -18.46 16.69
N ARG A 140 22.19 -19.46 16.19
CA ARG A 140 22.72 -20.70 15.63
C ARG A 140 22.57 -20.68 14.11
N TYR A 141 23.68 -20.42 13.42
CA TYR A 141 23.78 -20.51 11.96
C TYR A 141 23.85 -21.96 11.48
N ARG A 142 23.72 -22.16 10.16
CA ARG A 142 23.76 -23.48 9.48
C ARG A 142 22.86 -24.52 10.15
N SER A 143 21.73 -24.07 10.71
CA SER A 143 20.82 -24.84 11.55
C SER A 143 19.41 -24.84 10.95
N PRO A 144 19.18 -25.50 9.80
CA PRO A 144 17.83 -25.72 9.28
C PRO A 144 16.99 -26.50 10.29
N CYS A 145 15.83 -25.94 10.64
CA CYS A 145 14.79 -26.64 11.39
C CYS A 145 13.91 -27.46 10.44
N GLY A 146 13.58 -28.68 10.85
CA GLY A 146 12.42 -29.40 10.31
C GLY A 146 11.10 -28.83 10.86
N ALA A 147 10.00 -29.54 10.63
CA ALA A 147 8.71 -29.16 11.18
C ALA A 147 8.77 -29.12 12.74
N PRO A 148 8.40 -28.00 13.37
CA PRO A 148 8.23 -27.93 14.82
C PRO A 148 7.01 -28.74 15.24
N VAL A 149 7.07 -29.41 16.40
CA VAL A 149 5.92 -30.11 16.97
C VAL A 149 5.73 -29.72 18.45
N PRO A 150 4.48 -29.61 18.95
CA PRO A 150 4.21 -29.50 20.38
C PRO A 150 4.79 -30.70 21.14
N ALA A 151 5.43 -30.45 22.28
CA ALA A 151 6.04 -31.50 23.09
C ALA A 151 5.11 -32.01 24.20
N GLY A 152 5.09 -33.33 24.41
CA GLY A 152 4.46 -33.92 25.59
C GLY A 152 5.09 -33.37 26.88
N GLY A 153 4.23 -32.87 27.78
CA GLY A 153 4.64 -32.12 28.98
C GLY A 153 4.74 -30.60 28.80
N GLY A 154 4.47 -30.08 27.59
CA GLY A 154 4.46 -28.65 27.30
C GLY A 154 5.72 -28.13 26.59
N GLY A 155 5.59 -26.96 25.98
CA GLY A 155 6.61 -26.39 25.08
C GLY A 155 6.71 -27.12 23.76
N TRP A 156 7.85 -26.98 23.08
CA TRP A 156 8.06 -27.46 21.71
C TRP A 156 9.23 -28.45 21.60
N ALA A 157 9.18 -29.29 20.57
CA ALA A 157 10.33 -30.01 20.04
C ALA A 157 10.68 -29.46 18.65
N LEU A 158 11.98 -29.23 18.43
CA LEU A 158 12.53 -28.73 17.17
C LEU A 158 13.55 -29.74 16.66
N GLY A 159 13.18 -30.47 15.61
CA GLY A 159 14.13 -31.24 14.83
C GLY A 159 15.08 -30.29 14.11
N LEU A 160 16.39 -30.44 14.35
CA LEU A 160 17.42 -29.89 13.48
C LEU A 160 17.83 -31.00 12.48
N ALA A 161 18.42 -30.63 11.35
CA ALA A 161 18.91 -31.62 10.38
C ALA A 161 19.89 -32.63 11.02
N ALA A 162 19.90 -33.86 10.49
CA ALA A 162 20.55 -35.01 11.11
C ALA A 162 22.03 -34.77 11.47
N GLY A 163 22.43 -35.20 12.67
CA GLY A 163 23.76 -34.97 13.24
C GLY A 163 23.86 -33.75 14.17
N ALA A 164 22.91 -32.81 14.12
CA ALA A 164 22.86 -31.71 15.08
C ALA A 164 22.17 -32.12 16.40
N ALA A 165 22.78 -31.78 17.53
CA ALA A 165 22.18 -32.00 18.86
C ALA A 165 20.82 -31.30 18.98
N THR A 166 19.82 -32.01 19.52
CA THR A 166 18.44 -31.55 19.69
C THR A 166 18.39 -30.19 20.37
N ALA A 167 17.60 -29.27 19.83
CA ALA A 167 17.37 -27.96 20.44
C ALA A 167 16.80 -28.11 21.87
N PRO A 168 17.22 -27.27 22.83
CA PRO A 168 16.59 -27.22 24.15
C PRO A 168 15.10 -26.92 24.00
N ARG A 169 14.22 -27.71 24.64
CA ARG A 169 12.75 -27.51 24.56
C ARG A 169 12.39 -26.08 24.97
N PRO A 170 11.91 -25.22 24.05
CA PRO A 170 11.47 -23.88 24.37
C PRO A 170 10.00 -23.91 24.80
N ALA A 171 9.61 -22.97 25.66
CA ALA A 171 8.20 -22.81 26.06
C ALA A 171 7.36 -22.22 24.91
N ALA A 172 7.97 -21.35 24.09
CA ALA A 172 7.32 -20.69 22.96
C ALA A 172 8.20 -20.69 21.70
N LEU A 173 7.55 -20.60 20.54
CA LEU A 173 8.18 -20.64 19.22
C LEU A 173 7.74 -19.47 18.35
N VAL A 174 8.68 -18.77 17.73
CA VAL A 174 8.40 -17.74 16.71
C VAL A 174 8.78 -18.27 15.32
N MET A 175 7.78 -18.43 14.45
CA MET A 175 7.95 -18.74 13.04
C MET A 175 8.20 -17.46 12.23
N ALA A 176 9.45 -17.22 11.85
CA ALA A 176 9.90 -16.03 11.11
C ALA A 176 10.74 -16.38 9.86
N ALA A 177 10.57 -17.60 9.33
CA ALA A 177 11.33 -18.13 8.18
C ALA A 177 11.15 -17.34 6.87
N GLY A 178 10.13 -16.47 6.79
CA GLY A 178 9.81 -15.68 5.60
C GLY A 178 9.19 -16.50 4.46
N GLY A 179 8.96 -15.82 3.32
CA GLY A 179 8.39 -16.43 2.13
C GLY A 179 9.42 -17.14 1.23
N ALA A 180 9.10 -17.27 -0.05
CA ALA A 180 9.91 -17.96 -1.05
C ALA A 180 10.76 -17.06 -1.98
N SER A 181 10.58 -15.72 -1.94
CA SER A 181 11.33 -14.81 -2.81
C SER A 181 12.82 -14.79 -2.50
N PHE A 182 13.68 -14.56 -3.50
CA PHE A 182 15.15 -14.67 -3.40
C PHE A 182 15.62 -15.94 -2.65
N PRO A 183 15.30 -17.16 -3.14
CA PRO A 183 15.59 -18.40 -2.43
C PRO A 183 17.09 -18.65 -2.16
N ALA A 184 17.98 -18.09 -2.99
CA ALA A 184 19.42 -18.09 -2.78
C ALA A 184 19.88 -17.37 -1.48
N LEU A 185 19.01 -16.57 -0.85
CA LEU A 185 19.25 -15.93 0.44
C LEU A 185 18.67 -16.73 1.63
N GLY A 186 18.24 -17.98 1.39
CA GLY A 186 17.74 -18.91 2.41
C GLY A 186 16.21 -18.95 2.56
N THR A 187 15.50 -17.92 2.11
CA THR A 187 14.03 -17.81 2.19
C THR A 187 13.36 -18.59 1.05
N THR A 188 13.12 -19.88 1.29
CA THR A 188 12.59 -20.86 0.32
C THR A 188 11.14 -21.28 0.59
N GLY A 189 10.47 -20.68 1.58
CA GLY A 189 9.07 -20.98 1.91
C GLY A 189 8.86 -22.17 2.86
N ASP A 190 9.91 -22.77 3.43
CA ASP A 190 9.85 -23.94 4.32
C ASP A 190 8.81 -23.82 5.45
N GLY A 191 8.65 -22.61 5.99
CA GLY A 191 7.68 -22.29 7.03
C GLY A 191 6.22 -22.52 6.63
N TYR A 192 5.87 -22.42 5.33
CA TYR A 192 4.51 -22.67 4.85
C TYR A 192 4.10 -24.14 5.05
N GLY A 193 4.98 -25.09 4.74
CA GLY A 193 4.73 -26.52 4.97
C GLY A 193 4.66 -26.86 6.47
N ALA A 194 5.56 -26.28 7.26
CA ALA A 194 5.57 -26.43 8.71
C ALA A 194 4.28 -25.91 9.38
N LEU A 195 3.77 -24.75 8.94
CA LEU A 195 2.52 -24.18 9.47
C LEU A 195 1.29 -25.00 9.04
N GLY A 196 1.23 -25.46 7.79
CA GLY A 196 0.16 -26.35 7.32
C GLY A 196 0.12 -27.68 8.08
N ALA A 197 1.28 -28.26 8.41
CA ALA A 197 1.38 -29.47 9.25
C ALA A 197 0.91 -29.25 10.71
N LEU A 198 0.92 -28.00 11.19
CA LEU A 198 0.34 -27.59 12.48
C LEU A 198 -1.16 -27.24 12.41
N GLY A 199 -1.80 -27.42 11.25
CA GLY A 199 -3.25 -27.23 11.07
C GLY A 199 -3.69 -25.82 10.64
N HIS A 200 -2.76 -24.90 10.41
CA HIS A 200 -3.08 -23.59 9.83
C HIS A 200 -3.59 -23.72 8.39
N ALA A 201 -4.50 -22.84 7.98
CA ALA A 201 -4.77 -22.67 6.57
C ALA A 201 -3.59 -21.93 5.91
N VAL A 202 -3.05 -22.48 4.82
CA VAL A 202 -1.95 -21.85 4.09
C VAL A 202 -2.36 -21.65 2.64
N ARG A 203 -2.55 -20.38 2.25
CA ARG A 203 -2.82 -19.99 0.86
C ARG A 203 -1.54 -20.16 0.05
N ALA A 204 -1.63 -20.80 -1.12
CA ALA A 204 -0.49 -20.98 -2.03
C ALA A 204 0.33 -19.68 -2.19
N PRO A 205 1.63 -19.67 -1.87
CA PRO A 205 2.46 -18.49 -2.02
C PRO A 205 2.71 -18.21 -3.50
N PHE A 206 2.78 -16.93 -3.88
CA PHE A 206 3.02 -16.55 -5.28
C PHE A 206 3.93 -15.30 -5.38
N PRO A 207 4.65 -15.14 -6.51
CA PRO A 207 5.47 -13.96 -6.80
C PRO A 207 4.71 -12.64 -6.75
N ALA A 208 5.18 -11.68 -5.95
CA ALA A 208 4.58 -10.34 -5.84
C ALA A 208 5.66 -9.25 -5.79
N LEU A 209 5.35 -8.06 -6.32
CA LEU A 209 6.37 -7.08 -6.73
C LEU A 209 7.42 -7.75 -7.63
N THR A 210 6.95 -8.38 -8.72
CA THR A 210 7.77 -9.17 -9.64
C THR A 210 7.71 -8.59 -11.06
N PRO A 211 8.80 -8.60 -11.86
CA PRO A 211 8.74 -8.32 -13.28
C PRO A 211 7.85 -9.34 -14.00
N LEU A 212 7.04 -8.87 -14.94
CA LEU A 212 6.13 -9.69 -15.74
C LEU A 212 6.75 -10.02 -17.10
N THR A 213 6.52 -11.23 -17.60
CA THR A 213 6.94 -11.62 -18.96
C THR A 213 5.83 -11.36 -19.97
N GLY A 214 6.18 -11.03 -21.20
CA GLY A 214 5.23 -10.75 -22.27
C GLY A 214 5.87 -10.10 -23.50
N ARG A 215 5.10 -9.94 -24.58
CA ARG A 215 5.59 -9.28 -25.81
C ARG A 215 5.43 -7.76 -25.72
N HIS A 216 6.34 -7.01 -26.32
CA HIS A 216 6.15 -5.57 -26.53
C HIS A 216 5.11 -5.30 -27.65
N PRO A 217 4.61 -4.04 -27.77
CA PRO A 217 3.84 -3.61 -28.93
C PRO A 217 4.56 -3.91 -30.25
N GLY A 218 3.81 -4.29 -31.29
CA GLY A 218 4.34 -4.67 -32.61
C GLY A 218 5.25 -5.90 -32.63
N GLY A 219 5.45 -6.58 -31.49
CA GLY A 219 6.51 -7.58 -31.31
C GLY A 219 7.92 -6.99 -31.23
N ALA A 220 8.05 -5.66 -31.10
CA ALA A 220 9.33 -4.96 -31.23
C ALA A 220 10.32 -5.25 -30.09
N ARG A 221 11.63 -5.10 -30.36
CA ARG A 221 12.68 -5.21 -29.32
C ARG A 221 12.84 -3.85 -28.61
N LEU A 222 11.96 -3.58 -27.65
CA LEU A 222 11.93 -2.33 -26.86
C LEU A 222 12.72 -2.39 -25.55
N ALA A 223 13.50 -3.43 -25.32
CA ALA A 223 14.32 -3.59 -24.11
C ALA A 223 15.18 -2.34 -23.82
N GLY A 224 15.26 -1.99 -22.53
CA GLY A 224 15.97 -0.84 -22.00
C GLY A 224 15.19 0.49 -22.07
N LEU A 225 13.98 0.50 -22.62
CA LEU A 225 13.16 1.71 -22.70
C LEU A 225 12.34 1.90 -21.42
N ALA A 226 12.65 2.97 -20.67
CA ALA A 226 11.78 3.50 -19.63
C ALA A 226 10.68 4.39 -20.25
N VAL A 227 9.49 4.36 -19.63
CA VAL A 227 8.35 5.24 -19.92
C VAL A 227 7.90 5.83 -18.58
N HIS A 228 7.82 7.15 -18.53
CA HIS A 228 7.51 7.92 -17.32
C HIS A 228 6.12 8.56 -17.44
N GLY A 229 5.40 8.68 -16.32
CA GLY A 229 4.06 9.29 -16.31
C GLY A 229 3.00 8.49 -17.09
N ALA A 230 3.20 7.17 -17.25
CA ALA A 230 2.19 6.26 -17.75
C ALA A 230 1.15 5.94 -16.66
N ALA A 231 -0.05 5.48 -17.04
CA ALA A 231 -1.06 5.03 -16.09
C ALA A 231 -1.30 3.51 -16.26
N LEU A 232 -0.97 2.72 -15.24
CA LEU A 232 -1.21 1.27 -15.22
C LEU A 232 -2.32 0.93 -14.21
N GLU A 233 -3.31 0.17 -14.66
CA GLU A 233 -4.41 -0.30 -13.82
C GLU A 233 -4.79 -1.76 -14.04
N ALA A 234 -5.28 -2.40 -12.99
CA ALA A 234 -5.79 -3.76 -12.99
C ALA A 234 -7.31 -3.75 -13.16
N ARG A 235 -7.83 -4.48 -14.15
CA ARG A 235 -9.27 -4.67 -14.38
C ARG A 235 -9.64 -6.14 -14.30
N ARG A 236 -10.77 -6.46 -13.66
CA ARG A 236 -11.35 -7.81 -13.77
C ARG A 236 -11.72 -8.09 -15.23
N PRO A 237 -11.60 -9.33 -15.74
CA PRO A 237 -12.07 -9.68 -17.08
C PRO A 237 -13.50 -9.20 -17.33
N GLY A 238 -13.75 -8.58 -18.48
CA GLY A 238 -15.04 -7.95 -18.83
C GLY A 238 -15.35 -6.60 -18.16
N SER A 239 -14.63 -6.20 -17.11
CA SER A 239 -14.84 -4.91 -16.44
C SER A 239 -14.10 -3.77 -17.15
N ARG A 240 -14.79 -2.64 -17.38
CA ARG A 240 -14.15 -1.36 -17.71
C ARG A 240 -13.70 -0.58 -16.46
N ARG A 241 -14.26 -0.89 -15.28
CA ARG A 241 -13.89 -0.25 -14.01
C ARG A 241 -12.59 -0.86 -13.48
N ALA A 242 -11.62 0.00 -13.15
CA ALA A 242 -10.40 -0.36 -12.44
C ALA A 242 -10.71 -0.98 -11.07
N LEU A 243 -10.04 -2.08 -10.76
CA LEU A 243 -9.98 -2.69 -9.43
C LEU A 243 -8.93 -1.97 -8.57
N GLN A 244 -7.79 -1.65 -9.17
CA GLN A 244 -6.68 -0.91 -8.57
C GLN A 244 -5.91 -0.18 -9.67
N VAL A 245 -5.38 1.00 -9.36
CA VAL A 245 -4.43 1.77 -10.19
C VAL A 245 -3.10 1.82 -9.44
N SER A 246 -1.95 1.75 -10.11
CA SER A 246 -0.68 1.98 -9.42
C SER A 246 -0.56 3.47 -9.03
N PRO A 247 -0.06 3.79 -7.82
CA PRO A 247 0.27 5.17 -7.44
C PRO A 247 1.54 5.71 -8.14
N ARG A 248 2.17 4.95 -9.04
CA ARG A 248 3.44 5.29 -9.70
C ARG A 248 3.31 5.07 -11.21
N GLY A 249 3.86 5.99 -12.01
CA GLY A 249 3.71 5.97 -13.47
C GLY A 249 4.89 5.42 -14.28
N ASP A 250 5.90 4.85 -13.62
CA ASP A 250 7.13 4.40 -14.27
C ASP A 250 7.05 2.93 -14.71
N VAL A 251 7.21 2.70 -16.01
CA VAL A 251 7.24 1.38 -16.66
C VAL A 251 8.58 1.20 -17.37
N LEU A 252 9.20 0.03 -17.21
CA LEU A 252 10.43 -0.37 -17.90
C LEU A 252 10.16 -1.56 -18.82
N LEU A 253 10.47 -1.42 -20.10
CA LEU A 253 10.43 -2.51 -21.08
C LEU A 253 11.75 -3.29 -21.01
N THR A 254 11.69 -4.60 -20.74
CA THR A 254 12.86 -5.44 -20.44
C THR A 254 13.22 -6.34 -21.64
N HIS A 255 14.17 -7.27 -21.46
CA HIS A 255 14.44 -8.31 -22.46
C HIS A 255 13.36 -9.42 -22.49
N ARG A 256 12.47 -9.49 -21.49
CA ARG A 256 11.49 -10.57 -21.30
C ARG A 256 10.03 -10.09 -21.17
N GLY A 257 9.80 -8.78 -21.02
CA GLY A 257 8.48 -8.20 -20.82
C GLY A 257 8.54 -6.84 -20.13
N TYR A 258 7.95 -6.72 -18.95
CA TYR A 258 7.69 -5.45 -18.27
C TYR A 258 8.18 -5.46 -16.82
N SER A 259 8.70 -4.32 -16.38
CA SER A 259 9.13 -4.04 -15.02
C SER A 259 8.91 -2.55 -14.74
N GLY A 260 9.59 -2.00 -13.74
CA GLY A 260 9.43 -0.62 -13.31
C GLY A 260 8.34 -0.48 -12.23
N PRO A 261 8.40 0.59 -11.41
CA PRO A 261 7.58 0.74 -10.21
C PRO A 261 6.08 0.53 -10.42
N ALA A 262 5.50 0.91 -11.57
CA ALA A 262 4.08 0.73 -11.88
C ALA A 262 3.70 -0.76 -12.05
N VAL A 263 4.49 -1.50 -12.82
CA VAL A 263 4.29 -2.93 -13.09
C VAL A 263 4.44 -3.75 -11.82
N LEU A 264 5.44 -3.42 -11.00
CA LEU A 264 5.69 -4.16 -9.75
C LEU A 264 4.47 -4.11 -8.82
N ASP A 265 3.85 -2.93 -8.60
CA ASP A 265 2.66 -2.81 -7.73
C ASP A 265 1.54 -3.77 -8.14
N LEU A 266 1.20 -3.81 -9.43
CA LEU A 266 0.05 -4.55 -9.94
C LEU A 266 0.38 -5.97 -10.43
N SER A 267 1.66 -6.36 -10.43
CA SER A 267 2.14 -7.69 -10.84
C SER A 267 1.34 -8.84 -10.21
N HIS A 268 1.00 -8.70 -8.93
CA HIS A 268 0.24 -9.66 -8.13
C HIS A 268 -1.19 -9.96 -8.66
N HIS A 269 -1.76 -9.08 -9.49
CA HIS A 269 -3.03 -9.36 -10.19
C HIS A 269 -2.84 -10.25 -11.40
N ALA A 270 -1.78 -10.02 -12.18
CA ALA A 270 -1.46 -10.77 -13.39
C ALA A 270 -0.94 -12.19 -13.06
N VAL A 271 -0.06 -12.33 -12.08
CA VAL A 271 0.44 -13.63 -11.60
C VAL A 271 -0.72 -14.53 -11.18
N ARG A 272 -1.65 -14.01 -10.37
CA ARG A 272 -2.85 -14.74 -9.93
C ARG A 272 -3.85 -15.00 -11.05
N ALA A 273 -3.91 -14.15 -12.09
CA ALA A 273 -4.69 -14.44 -13.29
C ALA A 273 -4.05 -15.60 -14.10
N GLY A 274 -2.72 -15.71 -14.11
CA GLY A 274 -1.99 -16.86 -14.65
C GLY A 274 -2.28 -18.15 -13.89
N MET A 275 -2.19 -18.14 -12.56
CA MET A 275 -2.45 -19.32 -11.71
C MET A 275 -3.86 -19.90 -11.92
N VAL A 276 -4.90 -19.05 -12.00
CA VAL A 276 -6.27 -19.50 -12.31
C VAL A 276 -6.40 -20.10 -13.73
N ARG A 277 -5.54 -19.71 -14.68
CA ARG A 277 -5.54 -20.23 -16.06
C ARG A 277 -4.76 -21.53 -16.23
N VAL A 278 -3.72 -21.77 -15.42
CA VAL A 278 -2.95 -23.03 -15.38
C VAL A 278 -3.71 -24.12 -14.60
N GLY A 279 -4.58 -23.70 -13.67
CA GLY A 279 -5.31 -24.60 -12.78
C GLY A 279 -4.68 -24.63 -11.39
N GLU A 280 -5.49 -24.89 -10.37
CA GLU A 280 -5.03 -25.04 -8.97
C GLU A 280 -4.39 -26.43 -8.78
N GLU A 281 -3.23 -26.67 -9.40
CA GLU A 281 -2.51 -27.94 -9.24
C GLU A 281 -1.99 -28.10 -7.81
N ALA A 282 -2.51 -29.15 -7.14
CA ALA A 282 -1.92 -29.83 -6.00
C ALA A 282 -1.56 -28.99 -4.75
N LEU A 283 -2.55 -28.30 -4.16
CA LEU A 283 -2.63 -28.23 -2.69
C LEU A 283 -3.54 -29.35 -2.14
N PRO A 284 -3.30 -29.87 -0.92
CA PRO A 284 -4.11 -30.93 -0.33
C PRO A 284 -5.60 -30.56 -0.23
N LYS A 285 -6.49 -31.54 -0.49
CA LYS A 285 -7.95 -31.36 -0.44
C LYS A 285 -8.45 -31.16 1.00
N GLY A 286 -8.47 -29.91 1.48
CA GLY A 286 -9.13 -29.54 2.73
C GLY A 286 -9.02 -28.05 3.06
N LYS A 287 -10.15 -27.42 3.42
CA LYS A 287 -10.31 -26.06 4.00
C LYS A 287 -9.57 -24.85 3.36
N ALA A 288 -8.81 -25.02 2.27
CA ALA A 288 -8.03 -23.95 1.66
C ALA A 288 -8.89 -22.70 1.32
N PRO A 289 -8.64 -21.54 1.95
CA PRO A 289 -9.48 -20.37 1.78
C PRO A 289 -9.23 -19.76 0.40
N ARG A 290 -10.26 -19.82 -0.46
CA ARG A 290 -10.24 -19.33 -1.85
C ARG A 290 -9.45 -18.03 -1.98
N GLN A 291 -8.45 -18.04 -2.85
CA GLN A 291 -7.83 -16.80 -3.27
C GLN A 291 -8.84 -16.00 -4.10
N ALA A 292 -8.83 -14.68 -3.97
CA ALA A 292 -9.61 -13.83 -4.88
C ALA A 292 -9.08 -14.02 -6.32
N PRO A 293 -9.91 -13.85 -7.37
CA PRO A 293 -9.44 -13.93 -8.75
C PRO A 293 -8.37 -12.86 -9.05
N GLY A 294 -7.49 -13.16 -10.00
CA GLY A 294 -6.59 -12.18 -10.60
C GLY A 294 -7.30 -11.16 -11.50
N ALA A 295 -6.52 -10.29 -12.14
CA ALA A 295 -7.00 -9.26 -13.05
C ALA A 295 -6.03 -9.08 -14.22
N ASP A 296 -6.57 -8.65 -15.37
CA ASP A 296 -5.77 -8.24 -16.53
C ASP A 296 -5.26 -6.80 -16.31
N LEU A 297 -4.06 -6.49 -16.80
CA LEU A 297 -3.46 -5.16 -16.68
C LEU A 297 -3.65 -4.33 -17.96
N TYR A 298 -3.95 -3.05 -17.79
CA TYR A 298 -4.21 -2.08 -18.86
C TYR A 298 -3.33 -0.85 -18.67
N LEU A 299 -2.70 -0.38 -19.75
CA LEU A 299 -1.72 0.70 -19.75
C LEU A 299 -2.10 1.84 -20.70
N SER A 300 -2.12 3.06 -20.18
CA SER A 300 -2.01 4.28 -20.97
C SER A 300 -0.56 4.75 -20.94
N TRP A 301 0.07 4.98 -22.09
CA TRP A 301 1.52 5.23 -22.16
C TRP A 301 1.93 6.66 -21.77
N THR A 302 0.97 7.56 -21.58
CA THR A 302 1.14 8.94 -21.17
C THR A 302 -0.03 9.35 -20.27
N GLY A 303 0.04 10.53 -19.67
CA GLY A 303 -1.08 11.13 -18.91
C GLY A 303 -2.27 11.61 -19.76
N LEU A 304 -2.28 11.37 -21.08
CA LEU A 304 -3.46 11.61 -21.91
C LEU A 304 -4.42 10.42 -21.82
N ASP A 305 -5.68 10.70 -21.49
CA ASP A 305 -6.77 9.72 -21.54
C ASP A 305 -7.18 9.41 -23.00
N ARG A 306 -8.21 8.59 -23.17
CA ARG A 306 -8.73 8.26 -24.50
C ARG A 306 -9.32 9.48 -25.23
N GLN A 307 -10.00 10.40 -24.53
CA GLN A 307 -10.55 11.62 -25.15
C GLN A 307 -9.42 12.57 -25.58
N GLY A 308 -8.39 12.76 -24.75
CA GLY A 308 -7.19 13.51 -25.10
C GLY A 308 -6.48 12.95 -26.33
N TRP A 309 -6.25 11.63 -26.39
CA TRP A 309 -5.70 10.99 -27.58
C TRP A 309 -6.65 11.06 -28.79
N GLU A 310 -7.97 11.01 -28.61
CA GLU A 310 -8.93 11.15 -29.72
C GLU A 310 -8.94 12.59 -30.27
N ALA A 311 -8.80 13.61 -29.41
CA ALA A 311 -8.59 14.98 -29.82
C ALA A 311 -7.27 15.14 -30.59
N VAL A 312 -6.17 14.55 -30.11
CA VAL A 312 -4.85 14.57 -30.79
C VAL A 312 -4.86 13.87 -32.16
N LEU A 313 -5.58 12.76 -32.30
CA LEU A 313 -5.68 12.01 -33.57
C LEU A 313 -6.73 12.59 -34.55
N ARG A 314 -7.63 13.47 -34.09
CA ARG A 314 -8.59 14.22 -34.93
C ARG A 314 -8.09 15.63 -35.29
N ALA A 315 -7.30 16.26 -34.40
CA ALA A 315 -6.61 17.49 -34.71
C ALA A 315 -5.78 17.29 -35.99
N THR A 316 -5.98 18.16 -36.97
CA THR A 316 -5.43 17.98 -38.32
C THR A 316 -4.37 19.05 -38.63
N PRO A 317 -3.16 18.97 -38.02
CA PRO A 317 -2.01 19.74 -38.48
C PRO A 317 -1.50 19.10 -39.78
N GLY A 318 -2.00 19.60 -40.91
CA GLY A 318 -1.74 19.05 -42.23
C GLY A 318 -0.24 18.88 -42.51
N GLY A 319 0.24 17.63 -42.48
CA GLY A 319 1.63 17.29 -42.77
C GLY A 319 2.14 16.03 -42.08
N LYS A 320 1.97 15.92 -40.75
CA LYS A 320 2.63 14.91 -39.91
C LYS A 320 2.00 13.52 -39.98
N GLY A 321 2.85 12.49 -39.99
CA GLY A 321 2.48 11.08 -39.86
C GLY A 321 2.22 10.66 -38.40
N ALA A 322 1.50 9.56 -38.19
CA ALA A 322 1.04 9.09 -36.88
C ALA A 322 2.17 8.99 -35.84
N GLY A 323 3.27 8.33 -36.18
CA GLY A 323 4.43 8.18 -35.31
C GLY A 323 5.12 9.51 -34.99
N ALA A 324 5.04 10.51 -35.87
CA ALA A 324 5.51 11.86 -35.59
C ALA A 324 4.59 12.61 -34.61
N THR A 325 3.27 12.40 -34.69
CA THR A 325 2.30 12.93 -33.72
C THR A 325 2.45 12.29 -32.34
N LEU A 326 2.63 10.96 -32.26
CA LEU A 326 2.89 10.26 -30.99
C LEU A 326 4.15 10.81 -30.30
N LYS A 327 5.25 10.99 -31.05
CA LYS A 327 6.49 11.60 -30.54
C LYS A 327 6.28 13.03 -30.01
N ALA A 328 5.45 13.82 -30.68
CA ALA A 328 5.15 15.20 -30.25
C ALA A 328 4.34 15.27 -28.93
N HIS A 329 3.72 14.17 -28.50
CA HIS A 329 2.95 14.05 -27.26
C HIS A 329 3.63 13.14 -26.23
N GLY A 330 4.97 13.09 -26.25
CA GLY A 330 5.78 12.45 -25.20
C GLY A 330 6.08 10.96 -25.38
N VAL A 331 5.57 10.30 -26.42
CA VAL A 331 5.85 8.87 -26.66
C VAL A 331 7.26 8.69 -27.24
N PRO A 332 8.18 7.94 -26.59
CA PRO A 332 9.54 7.75 -27.11
C PRO A 332 9.56 7.11 -28.51
N ALA A 333 10.49 7.54 -29.37
CA ALA A 333 10.46 7.22 -30.81
C ALA A 333 10.36 5.71 -31.15
N ARG A 334 11.09 4.84 -30.43
CA ARG A 334 11.03 3.37 -30.61
C ARG A 334 9.65 2.80 -30.24
N LEU A 335 9.01 3.35 -29.19
CA LEU A 335 7.67 2.94 -28.78
C LEU A 335 6.59 3.51 -29.71
N ALA A 336 6.74 4.74 -30.18
CA ALA A 336 5.79 5.36 -31.11
C ALA A 336 5.62 4.54 -32.39
N ALA A 337 6.72 4.09 -33.00
CA ALA A 337 6.67 3.20 -34.16
C ALA A 337 6.01 1.84 -33.82
N ALA A 338 6.36 1.25 -32.69
CA ALA A 338 5.82 -0.03 -32.24
C ALA A 338 4.30 0.02 -31.90
N LEU A 339 3.80 1.16 -31.42
CA LEU A 339 2.36 1.37 -31.15
C LEU A 339 1.55 1.64 -32.43
N CYS A 340 2.13 2.31 -33.43
CA CYS A 340 1.55 2.38 -34.76
C CYS A 340 1.45 0.98 -35.40
N GLN A 341 2.53 0.19 -35.32
CA GLN A 341 2.56 -1.19 -35.81
C GLN A 341 1.54 -2.10 -35.09
N GLU A 342 1.43 -2.00 -33.76
CA GLU A 342 0.42 -2.72 -32.96
C GLU A 342 -1.03 -2.38 -33.40
N ALA A 343 -1.25 -1.16 -33.88
CA ALA A 343 -2.56 -0.67 -34.35
C ALA A 343 -2.83 -0.87 -35.85
N GLY A 344 -1.91 -1.45 -36.61
CA GLY A 344 -2.04 -1.60 -38.07
C GLY A 344 -1.92 -0.28 -38.84
N VAL A 345 -1.07 0.63 -38.38
CA VAL A 345 -0.82 1.96 -38.97
C VAL A 345 0.67 2.12 -39.26
N ALA A 346 1.03 2.64 -40.44
CA ALA A 346 2.44 2.96 -40.70
C ALA A 346 2.85 4.24 -39.92
N PRO A 347 4.04 4.32 -39.30
CA PRO A 347 4.43 5.51 -38.52
C PRO A 347 4.44 6.82 -39.34
N GLU A 348 4.61 6.71 -40.66
CA GLU A 348 4.61 7.80 -41.64
C GLU A 348 3.19 8.16 -42.15
N GLU A 349 2.19 7.29 -41.91
CA GLU A 349 0.81 7.43 -42.39
C GLU A 349 0.14 8.68 -41.79
N ARG A 350 -0.48 9.49 -42.64
CA ARG A 350 -1.05 10.78 -42.21
C ARG A 350 -2.34 10.56 -41.41
N LEU A 351 -2.58 11.40 -40.41
CA LEU A 351 -3.81 11.37 -39.60
C LEU A 351 -5.09 11.58 -40.43
N ALA A 352 -4.97 12.17 -41.63
CA ALA A 352 -6.07 12.32 -42.58
C ALA A 352 -6.36 11.06 -43.42
N SER A 353 -5.41 10.10 -43.52
CA SER A 353 -5.59 8.85 -44.28
C SER A 353 -5.93 7.64 -43.40
N ILE A 354 -5.63 7.67 -42.09
CA ILE A 354 -5.98 6.56 -41.19
C ILE A 354 -7.50 6.35 -41.16
N THR A 355 -7.92 5.11 -41.39
CA THR A 355 -9.33 4.73 -41.32
C THR A 355 -9.90 4.87 -39.90
N ARG A 356 -11.23 4.86 -39.76
CA ARG A 356 -11.88 4.79 -38.44
C ARG A 356 -11.39 3.58 -37.63
N ALA A 357 -11.23 2.42 -38.27
CA ALA A 357 -10.77 1.20 -37.60
C ALA A 357 -9.34 1.34 -37.06
N GLN A 358 -8.41 1.85 -37.88
CA GLN A 358 -7.04 2.15 -37.47
C GLN A 358 -6.98 3.19 -36.33
N ARG A 359 -7.81 4.24 -36.38
CA ARG A 359 -7.88 5.23 -35.28
C ARG A 359 -8.41 4.62 -33.99
N GLU A 360 -9.44 3.77 -34.05
CA GLU A 360 -9.93 3.03 -32.88
C GLU A 360 -8.87 2.08 -32.30
N ALA A 361 -8.09 1.41 -33.16
CA ALA A 361 -6.97 0.58 -32.74
C ALA A 361 -5.86 1.41 -32.06
N LEU A 362 -5.45 2.54 -32.64
CA LEU A 362 -4.51 3.48 -32.00
C LEU A 362 -5.01 3.96 -30.64
N LEU A 363 -6.29 4.31 -30.51
CA LEU A 363 -6.86 4.73 -29.22
C LEU A 363 -6.83 3.60 -28.18
N ALA A 364 -7.05 2.35 -28.61
CA ALA A 364 -6.93 1.18 -27.75
C ALA A 364 -5.47 0.85 -27.37
N THR A 365 -4.48 1.12 -28.23
CA THR A 365 -3.05 0.89 -27.92
C THR A 365 -2.42 2.05 -27.14
N LEU A 366 -2.98 3.27 -27.19
CA LEU A 366 -2.44 4.46 -26.52
C LEU A 366 -3.01 4.68 -25.11
N ALA A 367 -4.31 4.47 -24.92
CA ALA A 367 -5.07 4.90 -23.73
C ALA A 367 -5.78 3.73 -23.00
N GLY A 368 -5.11 2.57 -22.93
CA GLY A 368 -5.67 1.36 -22.33
C GLY A 368 -5.26 0.06 -23.02
N TRP A 369 -3.99 -0.06 -23.43
CA TRP A 369 -3.45 -1.29 -24.01
C TRP A 369 -3.46 -2.40 -22.97
N LYS A 370 -4.19 -3.48 -23.23
CA LYS A 370 -4.13 -4.68 -22.40
C LYS A 370 -2.74 -5.30 -22.55
N LEU A 371 -1.95 -5.34 -21.48
CA LEU A 371 -0.61 -5.95 -21.50
C LEU A 371 -0.74 -7.44 -21.85
N PRO A 372 -0.09 -7.93 -22.92
CA PRO A 372 -0.04 -9.36 -23.26
C PRO A 372 0.98 -10.08 -22.35
N VAL A 373 0.62 -10.18 -21.07
CA VAL A 373 1.38 -10.91 -20.03
C VAL A 373 1.28 -12.42 -20.29
N SER A 374 2.44 -13.06 -20.43
CA SER A 374 2.61 -14.50 -20.57
C SER A 374 2.92 -15.21 -19.24
N GLY A 375 3.37 -14.47 -18.22
CA GLY A 375 3.80 -14.99 -16.93
C GLY A 375 4.60 -13.94 -16.15
N ASP A 376 5.51 -14.39 -15.28
CA ASP A 376 6.39 -13.51 -14.51
C ASP A 376 7.82 -14.10 -14.36
N GLU A 377 8.76 -13.32 -13.81
CA GLU A 377 10.15 -13.75 -13.63
C GLU A 377 10.41 -14.58 -12.37
N GLY A 378 9.36 -14.94 -11.62
CA GLY A 378 9.36 -15.90 -10.53
C GLY A 378 9.95 -15.37 -9.21
N PHE A 379 9.96 -16.24 -8.20
CA PHE A 379 10.48 -15.92 -6.87
C PHE A 379 11.95 -15.47 -6.86
N ALA A 380 12.75 -15.82 -7.86
CA ALA A 380 14.14 -15.33 -8.00
C ALA A 380 14.25 -13.84 -8.34
N LYS A 381 13.14 -13.18 -8.72
CA LYS A 381 13.08 -11.77 -9.13
C LYS A 381 11.98 -10.96 -8.42
N ALA A 382 10.96 -11.60 -7.87
CA ALA A 382 9.99 -10.98 -6.98
C ALA A 382 10.66 -10.37 -5.74
N GLU A 383 10.29 -9.15 -5.34
CA GLU A 383 10.76 -8.61 -4.06
C GLU A 383 10.14 -9.38 -2.88
N VAL A 384 8.82 -9.64 -2.96
CA VAL A 384 8.02 -10.21 -1.86
C VAL A 384 7.22 -11.44 -2.32
N CYS A 385 6.44 -12.00 -1.39
CA CYS A 385 5.47 -13.06 -1.66
C CYS A 385 4.12 -12.60 -1.15
N GLY A 386 3.05 -12.85 -1.93
CA GLY A 386 1.70 -12.89 -1.38
C GLY A 386 1.28 -14.33 -1.07
N GLY A 387 0.13 -14.50 -0.41
CA GLY A 387 -0.34 -15.79 0.09
C GLY A 387 0.01 -16.01 1.57
N GLY A 388 0.16 -17.26 1.98
CA GLY A 388 0.43 -17.64 3.37
C GLY A 388 -0.82 -17.79 4.24
N VAL A 389 -0.64 -17.64 5.55
CA VAL A 389 -1.65 -17.81 6.60
C VAL A 389 -2.65 -16.63 6.62
N PRO A 390 -3.96 -16.82 6.89
CA PRO A 390 -4.86 -15.71 7.17
C PRO A 390 -4.46 -14.93 8.43
N LEU A 391 -4.61 -13.60 8.45
CA LEU A 391 -4.49 -12.85 9.71
C LEU A 391 -5.61 -13.22 10.70
N GLU A 392 -6.72 -13.82 10.27
CA GLU A 392 -7.74 -14.38 11.17
C GLU A 392 -7.24 -15.55 12.03
N GLU A 393 -6.10 -16.16 11.70
CA GLU A 393 -5.49 -17.27 12.47
C GLU A 393 -4.36 -16.81 13.40
N VAL A 394 -4.17 -15.49 13.56
CA VAL A 394 -3.22 -14.91 14.52
C VAL A 394 -3.84 -13.76 15.30
N HIS A 395 -3.59 -13.73 16.60
CA HIS A 395 -4.08 -12.69 17.51
C HIS A 395 -3.37 -11.35 17.25
N TRP A 396 -4.09 -10.34 16.76
CA TRP A 396 -3.50 -9.17 16.09
C TRP A 396 -2.60 -8.27 16.95
N SER A 397 -2.65 -8.34 18.28
CA SER A 397 -1.76 -7.57 19.17
C SER A 397 -0.54 -8.34 19.67
N THR A 398 -0.54 -9.67 19.61
CA THR A 398 0.56 -10.53 20.10
C THR A 398 1.26 -11.31 18.99
N LEU A 399 0.64 -11.45 17.81
CA LEU A 399 1.01 -12.37 16.74
C LEU A 399 1.02 -13.85 17.14
N GLU A 400 0.38 -14.21 18.26
CA GLU A 400 0.20 -15.60 18.68
C GLU A 400 -0.82 -16.30 17.78
N SER A 401 -0.64 -17.60 17.53
CA SER A 401 -1.55 -18.41 16.72
C SER A 401 -2.86 -18.69 17.47
N GLU A 402 -3.98 -18.43 16.81
CA GLU A 402 -5.32 -18.81 17.26
C GLU A 402 -5.59 -20.32 17.05
N VAL A 403 -4.64 -21.05 16.43
CA VAL A 403 -4.74 -22.48 16.10
C VAL A 403 -3.87 -23.33 17.04
N VAL A 404 -2.68 -22.84 17.42
CA VAL A 404 -1.73 -23.56 18.29
C VAL A 404 -1.11 -22.59 19.32
N PRO A 405 -1.47 -22.69 20.61
CA PRO A 405 -0.94 -21.81 21.65
C PRO A 405 0.59 -21.81 21.75
N SER A 406 1.15 -20.65 22.11
CA SER A 406 2.60 -20.42 22.22
C SER A 406 3.41 -20.61 20.91
N LEU A 407 2.74 -20.68 19.76
CA LEU A 407 3.30 -20.38 18.44
C LEU A 407 3.03 -18.92 18.10
N TYR A 408 4.03 -18.21 17.59
CA TYR A 408 3.91 -16.85 17.10
C TYR A 408 4.35 -16.79 15.63
N ILE A 409 3.65 -16.05 14.76
CA ILE A 409 3.93 -16.01 13.32
C ILE A 409 4.24 -14.57 12.89
N SER A 410 5.36 -14.36 12.19
CA SER A 410 5.77 -13.01 11.79
C SER A 410 6.50 -12.98 10.44
N GLY A 411 6.30 -11.89 9.69
CA GLY A 411 6.92 -11.65 8.39
C GLY A 411 6.00 -11.88 7.19
N HIS A 412 6.56 -12.40 6.10
CA HIS A 412 5.93 -12.47 4.76
C HIS A 412 4.95 -13.64 4.60
N HIS A 413 3.96 -13.73 5.49
CA HIS A 413 3.02 -14.85 5.57
C HIS A 413 1.55 -14.44 5.36
N HIS A 414 1.25 -13.25 4.85
CA HIS A 414 -0.11 -12.68 4.71
C HIS A 414 -0.23 -11.78 3.44
N LEU A 415 -1.43 -11.19 3.14
CA LEU A 415 -1.75 -9.98 2.26
C LEU A 415 -2.61 -10.16 0.95
N HIS A 416 -3.74 -9.40 0.76
CA HIS A 416 -4.66 -9.23 -0.46
C HIS A 416 -5.99 -8.32 -0.39
N SER A 417 -5.95 -7.02 -0.78
CA SER A 417 -6.93 -5.87 -0.76
C SER A 417 -8.48 -5.92 -0.54
N ALA A 418 -9.01 -4.78 -0.02
CA ALA A 418 -10.31 -4.09 -0.30
C ALA A 418 -10.24 -2.63 0.28
N GLN A 419 -11.02 -1.56 -0.03
CA GLN A 419 -12.10 -1.23 -1.00
C GLN A 419 -12.22 0.31 -1.28
N LYS A 420 -13.43 0.95 -1.38
CA LYS A 420 -13.70 2.42 -1.48
C LYS A 420 -15.08 2.80 -0.84
N PRO A 421 -15.31 4.05 -0.38
CA PRO A 421 -16.61 4.52 0.13
C PRO A 421 -17.70 4.61 -0.97
N PRO A 422 -19.00 4.64 -0.60
CA PRO A 422 -20.10 4.74 -1.57
C PRO A 422 -20.14 6.11 -2.26
N THR A 423 -20.27 6.10 -3.59
CA THR A 423 -20.24 7.29 -4.44
C THR A 423 -21.62 7.50 -5.09
N PRO A 424 -22.34 8.60 -4.82
CA PRO A 424 -23.58 8.92 -5.53
C PRO A 424 -23.29 9.33 -6.98
N GLU A 425 -24.25 9.09 -7.88
CA GLU A 425 -24.15 9.54 -9.26
C GLU A 425 -24.07 11.08 -9.37
N PRO A 426 -23.34 11.65 -10.34
CA PRO A 426 -23.18 13.11 -10.47
C PRO A 426 -24.50 13.83 -10.76
N ASP A 427 -24.73 14.95 -10.07
CA ASP A 427 -25.86 15.82 -10.35
C ASP A 427 -25.60 16.70 -11.59
N PRO A 428 -26.40 16.61 -12.67
CA PRO A 428 -26.19 17.44 -13.85
C PRO A 428 -26.66 18.90 -13.66
N LYS A 429 -27.48 19.20 -12.66
CA LYS A 429 -28.09 20.53 -12.43
C LYS A 429 -27.36 21.35 -11.37
N ASN A 430 -26.81 20.68 -10.36
CA ASN A 430 -26.19 21.31 -9.19
C ASN A 430 -24.68 21.08 -9.16
N GLU A 431 -23.89 22.06 -8.73
CA GLU A 431 -22.50 21.81 -8.40
C GLU A 431 -22.40 20.92 -7.16
N GLU A 432 -21.34 20.12 -7.09
CA GLU A 432 -21.14 19.16 -6.02
C GLU A 432 -19.76 19.37 -5.42
N PHE A 433 -19.64 19.16 -4.11
CA PHE A 433 -18.41 19.41 -3.36
C PHE A 433 -17.99 18.12 -2.67
N VAL A 434 -16.77 17.64 -2.94
CA VAL A 434 -16.21 16.52 -2.19
C VAL A 434 -15.64 17.08 -0.90
N MET A 435 -16.22 16.68 0.22
CA MET A 435 -15.80 17.08 1.56
C MET A 435 -14.62 16.22 2.00
N PHE A 436 -13.64 16.84 2.63
CA PHE A 436 -12.49 16.19 3.24
C PHE A 436 -12.36 16.61 4.70
N VAL A 437 -11.81 15.71 5.51
CA VAL A 437 -11.57 15.91 6.94
C VAL A 437 -10.19 15.38 7.32
N ARG A 438 -9.56 16.00 8.32
CA ARG A 438 -8.36 15.51 9.00
C ARG A 438 -8.39 15.91 10.47
N SER A 439 -7.37 15.55 11.23
CA SER A 439 -7.17 16.09 12.58
C SER A 439 -5.80 16.78 12.69
N LYS A 440 -5.65 17.72 13.64
CA LYS A 440 -4.36 18.39 13.89
C LYS A 440 -3.22 17.43 14.28
N LYS A 441 -3.53 16.18 14.65
CA LYS A 441 -2.55 15.09 14.88
C LYS A 441 -2.23 14.24 13.64
N LEU A 442 -3.14 14.20 12.66
CA LEU A 442 -3.00 13.38 11.45
C LEU A 442 -3.28 14.25 10.23
N MET A 443 -2.23 14.88 9.70
CA MET A 443 -2.33 15.92 8.66
C MET A 443 -2.82 15.45 7.28
N LYS A 444 -3.13 14.15 7.13
CA LYS A 444 -3.66 13.53 5.91
C LYS A 444 -5.17 13.77 5.79
N TRP A 445 -5.56 14.37 4.67
CA TRP A 445 -6.97 14.52 4.28
C TRP A 445 -7.62 13.18 3.92
N VAL A 446 -8.77 12.90 4.52
CA VAL A 446 -9.62 11.74 4.28
C VAL A 446 -10.93 12.23 3.62
N PRO A 447 -11.41 11.62 2.52
CA PRO A 447 -12.70 11.98 1.95
C PRO A 447 -13.84 11.58 2.89
N LEU A 448 -14.68 12.55 3.24
CA LEU A 448 -15.82 12.42 4.14
C LEU A 448 -17.10 12.05 3.36
N SER A 449 -17.51 12.91 2.43
CA SER A 449 -18.80 12.80 1.73
C SER A 449 -18.80 13.63 0.43
N ILE A 450 -19.91 13.57 -0.32
CA ILE A 450 -20.19 14.51 -1.41
C ILE A 450 -21.43 15.32 -1.03
N MET A 451 -21.30 16.64 -0.96
CA MET A 451 -22.36 17.59 -0.66
C MET A 451 -22.88 18.23 -1.95
N LYS A 452 -24.20 18.37 -2.11
CA LYS A 452 -24.80 19.06 -3.26
C LYS A 452 -24.99 20.55 -2.99
N GLY A 453 -24.64 21.39 -3.94
CA GLY A 453 -24.84 22.84 -3.90
C GLY A 453 -26.27 23.24 -4.23
N GLY A 454 -26.82 24.21 -3.49
CA GLY A 454 -28.04 24.92 -3.88
C GLY A 454 -27.76 26.04 -4.89
N THR A 455 -28.81 26.69 -5.38
CA THR A 455 -28.75 27.76 -6.40
C THR A 455 -27.68 28.82 -6.13
N ALA A 456 -27.53 29.27 -4.88
CA ALA A 456 -26.50 30.24 -4.49
C ALA A 456 -25.06 29.71 -4.65
N ALA A 457 -24.80 28.45 -4.30
CA ALA A 457 -23.49 27.83 -4.50
C ALA A 457 -23.19 27.65 -6.00
N ASN A 458 -24.19 27.25 -6.79
CA ASN A 458 -24.08 27.10 -8.24
C ASN A 458 -23.77 28.45 -8.94
N MET A 459 -24.34 29.56 -8.44
CA MET A 459 -24.00 30.91 -8.91
C MET A 459 -22.57 31.32 -8.51
N LEU A 460 -22.16 31.09 -7.26
CA LEU A 460 -20.82 31.45 -6.77
C LEU A 460 -19.71 30.71 -7.51
N VAL A 461 -19.86 29.40 -7.77
CA VAL A 461 -18.89 28.62 -8.55
C VAL A 461 -18.74 29.15 -9.98
N LYS A 462 -19.83 29.58 -10.62
CA LYS A 462 -19.79 30.20 -11.95
C LYS A 462 -19.10 31.58 -11.91
N SER A 463 -19.40 32.42 -10.91
CA SER A 463 -18.73 33.72 -10.73
C SER A 463 -17.23 33.59 -10.43
N MET A 464 -16.78 32.49 -9.79
CA MET A 464 -15.36 32.21 -9.55
C MET A 464 -14.54 31.90 -10.82
N GLN A 465 -15.20 31.70 -11.97
CA GLN A 465 -14.54 31.54 -13.29
C GLN A 465 -14.25 32.91 -13.96
N GLY A 466 -14.77 34.02 -13.43
CA GLY A 466 -14.47 35.38 -13.88
C GLY A 466 -13.20 35.96 -13.22
N ASN A 467 -12.46 36.79 -13.96
CA ASN A 467 -11.23 37.43 -13.46
C ASN A 467 -11.47 38.53 -12.41
N LEU A 468 -12.69 39.05 -12.27
CA LEU A 468 -13.02 40.08 -11.28
C LEU A 468 -13.69 39.46 -10.05
N GLY A 469 -13.14 39.70 -8.86
CA GLY A 469 -13.79 39.34 -7.59
C GLY A 469 -13.56 37.91 -7.07
N LYS A 470 -12.79 37.05 -7.74
CA LYS A 470 -12.56 35.63 -7.37
C LYS A 470 -12.36 35.38 -5.87
N LYS A 471 -11.50 36.16 -5.19
CA LYS A 471 -11.23 36.03 -3.73
C LYS A 471 -12.45 36.34 -2.85
N MET A 472 -13.33 37.25 -3.27
CA MET A 472 -14.58 37.56 -2.56
C MET A 472 -15.58 36.40 -2.70
N TYR A 473 -15.79 35.89 -3.91
CA TYR A 473 -16.71 34.78 -4.15
C TYR A 473 -16.25 33.47 -3.49
N THR A 474 -14.95 33.19 -3.46
CA THR A 474 -14.39 32.05 -2.69
C THR A 474 -14.75 32.16 -1.21
N ASN A 475 -14.59 33.34 -0.59
CA ASN A 475 -14.92 33.54 0.82
C ASN A 475 -16.42 33.36 1.12
N THR A 476 -17.31 33.78 0.22
CA THR A 476 -18.75 33.54 0.36
C THR A 476 -19.11 32.06 0.17
N LEU A 477 -18.46 31.36 -0.77
CA LEU A 477 -18.67 29.93 -1.00
C LEU A 477 -18.20 29.09 0.19
N ILE A 478 -17.04 29.42 0.78
CA ILE A 478 -16.53 28.80 2.02
C ILE A 478 -17.58 28.92 3.14
N ARG A 479 -18.17 30.10 3.37
CA ARG A 479 -19.19 30.30 4.42
C ARG A 479 -20.44 29.44 4.20
N ASN A 480 -20.96 29.37 2.98
CA ASN A 480 -22.15 28.57 2.69
C ASN A 480 -21.92 27.07 2.94
N ILE A 481 -20.74 26.55 2.61
CA ILE A 481 -20.36 25.16 2.86
C ILE A 481 -20.05 24.93 4.35
N ALA A 482 -19.41 25.89 5.02
CA ALA A 482 -19.14 25.86 6.45
C ALA A 482 -20.44 25.85 7.29
N GLN A 483 -21.43 26.68 6.93
CA GLN A 483 -22.74 26.69 7.61
C GLN A 483 -23.47 25.35 7.48
N GLY A 484 -23.44 24.72 6.29
CA GLY A 484 -24.00 23.37 6.09
C GLY A 484 -23.25 22.30 6.89
N LEU A 485 -21.92 22.35 6.91
CA LEU A 485 -21.07 21.41 7.63
C LEU A 485 -21.18 21.53 9.16
N TYR A 486 -21.11 22.76 9.70
CA TYR A 486 -21.02 22.97 11.14
C TYR A 486 -22.35 22.76 11.87
N LYS A 487 -23.48 23.02 11.20
CA LYS A 487 -24.82 22.71 11.70
C LYS A 487 -24.95 21.26 12.18
N ASP A 488 -24.40 20.31 11.41
CA ASP A 488 -24.51 18.87 11.67
C ASP A 488 -23.20 18.27 12.24
N ARG A 489 -22.22 19.11 12.64
CA ARG A 489 -20.86 18.70 13.09
C ARG A 489 -20.87 17.57 14.10
N LEU A 490 -21.71 17.66 15.13
CA LEU A 490 -21.72 16.68 16.23
C LEU A 490 -22.24 15.29 15.82
N GLU A 491 -22.94 15.19 14.68
CA GLU A 491 -23.27 13.91 14.07
C GLU A 491 -22.18 13.47 13.09
N VAL A 492 -21.71 14.37 12.22
CA VAL A 492 -20.61 14.11 11.27
C VAL A 492 -19.38 13.56 11.99
N GLU A 493 -18.97 14.17 13.11
CA GLU A 493 -17.85 13.69 13.92
C GLU A 493 -18.13 12.35 14.60
N ARG A 494 -19.38 12.09 15.02
CA ARG A 494 -19.77 10.81 15.62
C ARG A 494 -19.71 9.69 14.57
N GLN A 495 -20.21 9.95 13.37
CA GLN A 495 -20.10 9.04 12.22
C GLN A 495 -18.62 8.82 11.85
N LEU A 496 -17.79 9.87 11.79
CA LEU A 496 -16.35 9.76 11.54
C LEU A 496 -15.61 8.93 12.59
N ARG A 497 -15.87 9.14 13.88
CA ARG A 497 -15.28 8.35 15.00
C ARG A 497 -15.67 6.87 14.94
N ASN A 498 -16.87 6.56 14.44
CA ASN A 498 -17.37 5.20 14.26
C ASN A 498 -16.81 4.53 12.98
N GLN A 499 -16.74 5.27 11.87
CA GLN A 499 -16.29 4.78 10.56
C GLN A 499 -14.76 4.65 10.47
N TYR A 500 -14.04 5.57 11.11
CA TYR A 500 -12.57 5.67 11.06
C TYR A 500 -12.01 5.63 12.49
N PRO A 501 -11.63 4.46 13.02
CA PRO A 501 -11.21 4.31 14.42
C PRO A 501 -10.04 5.19 14.86
N PHE A 502 -9.17 5.63 13.94
CA PHE A 502 -8.09 6.58 14.23
C PHE A 502 -8.58 8.00 14.57
N PHE A 503 -9.83 8.35 14.24
CA PHE A 503 -10.46 9.59 14.66
C PHE A 503 -11.15 9.52 16.04
N LYS A 504 -11.27 8.33 16.65
CA LYS A 504 -12.01 8.12 17.92
C LYS A 504 -11.64 9.12 19.02
N GLU A 505 -10.35 9.36 19.22
CA GLU A 505 -9.79 10.28 20.24
C GLU A 505 -9.48 11.70 19.71
N THR A 506 -9.89 12.05 18.49
CA THR A 506 -9.64 13.39 17.93
C THR A 506 -10.41 14.44 18.73
N LYS A 507 -9.72 15.46 19.25
CA LYS A 507 -10.37 16.59 19.95
C LYS A 507 -10.88 17.65 18.97
N GLU A 508 -10.10 17.93 17.93
CA GLU A 508 -10.37 18.96 16.92
C GLU A 508 -10.15 18.38 15.52
N PHE A 509 -11.14 18.59 14.66
CA PHE A 509 -11.08 18.26 13.24
C PHE A 509 -10.85 19.52 12.42
N GLU A 510 -10.07 19.38 11.35
CA GLU A 510 -9.95 20.37 10.30
C GLU A 510 -10.68 19.85 9.06
N TYR A 511 -11.37 20.74 8.36
CA TYR A 511 -12.22 20.39 7.23
C TYR A 511 -11.79 21.16 5.99
N ALA A 512 -12.00 20.54 4.84
CA ALA A 512 -11.75 21.15 3.53
C ALA A 512 -12.76 20.61 2.52
N PHE A 513 -12.84 21.26 1.35
CA PHE A 513 -13.63 20.76 0.23
C PHE A 513 -12.93 21.05 -1.09
N LYS A 514 -13.37 20.38 -2.15
CA LYS A 514 -13.14 20.84 -3.52
C LYS A 514 -14.39 20.66 -4.36
N ILE A 515 -14.51 21.42 -5.44
CA ILE A 515 -15.56 21.21 -6.44
C ILE A 515 -15.32 19.85 -7.11
N ARG A 516 -16.37 19.03 -7.20
CA ARG A 516 -16.37 17.72 -7.86
C ARG A 516 -16.38 17.93 -9.37
N ASP A 517 -15.23 17.84 -10.02
CA ASP A 517 -15.17 17.82 -11.49
C ASP A 517 -15.89 16.58 -12.01
N LYS A 518 -17.11 16.76 -12.50
CA LYS A 518 -18.00 15.68 -12.96
C LYS A 518 -17.45 14.93 -14.18
N THR A 519 -16.46 15.50 -14.88
CA THR A 519 -15.78 14.85 -16.02
C THR A 519 -14.67 13.90 -15.58
N LYS A 520 -14.23 13.96 -14.31
CA LYS A 520 -13.05 13.26 -13.77
C LYS A 520 -13.34 12.39 -12.53
N PRO A 521 -13.98 11.21 -12.70
CA PRO A 521 -14.41 10.36 -11.59
C PRO A 521 -13.27 9.77 -10.74
N GLU A 522 -12.08 9.62 -11.32
CA GLU A 522 -10.85 9.20 -10.63
C GLU A 522 -10.28 10.29 -9.71
N GLU A 523 -10.34 11.56 -10.09
CA GLU A 523 -9.82 12.67 -9.28
C GLU A 523 -10.67 13.03 -8.06
N TRP A 524 -11.97 12.67 -8.03
CA TRP A 524 -12.93 13.10 -6.98
C TRP A 524 -12.40 12.98 -5.55
N TYR A 525 -11.78 11.85 -5.21
CA TYR A 525 -11.34 11.55 -3.84
C TYR A 525 -9.83 11.78 -3.60
N LEU A 526 -9.11 12.34 -4.58
CA LEU A 526 -7.72 12.74 -4.40
C LEU A 526 -7.64 14.07 -3.63
N PRO A 527 -6.80 14.19 -2.58
CA PRO A 527 -6.69 15.40 -1.75
C PRO A 527 -5.82 16.49 -2.40
N ALA A 528 -6.09 16.80 -3.66
CA ALA A 528 -5.51 17.91 -4.42
C ALA A 528 -6.51 19.08 -4.50
N ASP A 529 -5.99 20.30 -4.62
CA ASP A 529 -6.76 21.56 -4.80
C ASP A 529 -7.86 21.80 -3.75
N LEU A 530 -7.57 21.40 -2.51
CA LEU A 530 -8.49 21.52 -1.38
C LEU A 530 -8.56 22.95 -0.85
N ILE A 531 -9.77 23.50 -0.80
CA ILE A 531 -10.11 24.76 -0.15
C ILE A 531 -10.37 24.45 1.33
N ILE A 532 -9.53 24.99 2.21
CA ILE A 532 -9.64 24.80 3.66
C ILE A 532 -10.83 25.60 4.20
N ILE A 533 -11.61 24.99 5.08
CA ILE A 533 -12.71 25.64 5.81
C ILE A 533 -12.13 26.15 7.15
N PRO A 534 -12.21 27.46 7.44
CA PRO A 534 -11.82 27.99 8.74
C PRO A 534 -12.68 27.41 9.87
N PRO A 535 -12.14 27.30 11.10
CA PRO A 535 -12.93 27.10 12.32
C PRO A 535 -14.19 27.98 12.35
N GLU A 536 -15.26 27.48 12.96
CA GLU A 536 -16.55 28.18 13.04
C GLU A 536 -16.43 29.57 13.71
N GLU A 537 -15.51 29.70 14.66
CA GLU A 537 -15.15 30.94 15.36
C GLU A 537 -14.38 31.96 14.49
N ASP A 538 -13.69 31.51 13.43
CA ASP A 538 -12.92 32.36 12.50
C ASP A 538 -13.78 32.92 11.33
N LEU A 539 -15.08 32.62 11.29
CA LEU A 539 -15.98 32.99 10.18
C LEU A 539 -16.49 34.46 10.24
N GLU A 540 -15.62 35.40 10.62
CA GLU A 540 -15.95 36.84 10.79
C GLU A 540 -16.73 37.46 9.62
N ASP A 541 -17.70 38.33 9.91
CA ASP A 541 -18.49 39.17 9.00
C ASP A 541 -17.77 39.72 7.75
N THR A 542 -18.49 39.79 6.62
CA THR A 542 -17.91 40.23 5.33
C THR A 542 -17.61 41.73 5.30
N VAL A 543 -16.96 42.20 4.22
CA VAL A 543 -16.86 43.65 3.94
C VAL A 543 -18.24 44.30 3.77
N VAL A 544 -19.27 43.57 3.35
CA VAL A 544 -20.65 44.08 3.24
C VAL A 544 -21.28 44.22 4.63
N ASP A 545 -21.00 43.31 5.55
CA ASP A 545 -21.56 43.32 6.91
C ASP A 545 -20.79 44.30 7.81
N LYS A 546 -19.47 44.39 7.64
CA LYS A 546 -18.65 45.48 8.20
C LYS A 546 -19.02 46.84 7.59
N ALA A 547 -19.43 46.92 6.32
CA ALA A 547 -20.01 48.14 5.75
C ALA A 547 -21.38 48.47 6.34
N LYS A 548 -22.28 47.49 6.53
CA LYS A 548 -23.56 47.71 7.25
C LYS A 548 -23.33 48.19 8.69
N ASN A 549 -22.36 47.62 9.39
CA ASN A 549 -22.01 48.01 10.77
C ASN A 549 -21.27 49.36 10.83
N PHE A 550 -20.56 49.75 9.75
CA PHE A 550 -19.95 51.07 9.60
C PHE A 550 -20.99 52.15 9.28
N PHE A 551 -21.82 51.93 8.26
CA PHE A 551 -22.93 52.84 7.93
C PHE A 551 -23.96 52.91 9.07
N GLY A 552 -24.30 51.80 9.73
CA GLY A 552 -25.20 51.78 10.89
C GLY A 552 -24.65 52.53 12.12
N ARG A 553 -23.31 52.58 12.28
CA ARG A 553 -22.65 53.45 13.26
C ARG A 553 -22.66 54.93 12.88
N ILE A 554 -22.77 55.25 11.58
CA ILE A 554 -22.83 56.63 11.06
C ILE A 554 -24.28 57.15 11.05
N THR A 555 -25.24 56.33 10.63
CA THR A 555 -26.69 56.65 10.60
C THR A 555 -27.36 56.34 11.94
N GLY A 556 -26.71 56.74 13.04
CA GLY A 556 -27.07 56.30 14.38
C GLY A 556 -28.49 56.72 14.79
N LYS A 557 -29.43 55.76 14.75
CA LYS A 557 -30.60 55.79 15.62
C LYS A 557 -30.23 55.16 16.94
N LYS A 558 -30.47 55.91 18.02
CA LYS A 558 -30.76 55.32 19.32
C LYS A 558 -32.16 54.71 19.29
N ASP A 559 -32.34 53.74 20.18
CA ASP A 559 -33.58 53.06 20.56
C ASP A 559 -34.07 51.99 19.56
#